data_AF-A0A383BUN0-F1
#
_entry.id   AF-A0A383BUN0-F1
#
_cell.length_a   1.000
_cell.length_b   1.000
_cell.length_c   1.000
_cell.angle_alpha   90.00
_cell.angle_beta   90.00
_cell.angle_gamma   90.00
#
_symmetry.space_group_name_H-M   'P 1'
#
loop_
_entity.id
_entity.type
_entity.pdbx_description
1 polymer ?
#
loop_
_entity_poly.entity_id
_entity_poly.type
_entity_poly.pdbx_seq_one_letter_code
_entity_poly.pdbx_strand_id
1 'polypeptide(L)'
;TVFTSALSSATASGKKTGSVGAYFDGTGDYLTVLPRTDLVFGANSFSISCWVYLGAVGAAQTIISKANDGVTSFDFTFQITSSNFLRGDVRLGSTNFYSVASNLALSANTWYFIEMSVNRTSNTVDLFVGGVETTYSTQDSLSGSIGNNASLIKIGAHTVSSSAANLLTGYIDQLRISSGVIRNATNYTPPTTLYNGVSSDATVPTITFTGTATPALAADEDIEYTSVDNTTKADGSRSLTDTD
;
A
#
# COMPACT_ATOMS: atom_id res chain seq x y z
N THR A 1 1.26 -4.46 -12.11
CA THR A 1 2.44 -5.08 -11.49
C THR A 1 2.22 -5.16 -10.00
N VAL A 2 2.26 -6.37 -9.43
CA VAL A 2 2.08 -6.65 -8.00
C VAL A 2 3.47 -6.74 -7.36
N PHE A 3 3.68 -6.07 -6.22
CA PHE A 3 4.89 -6.27 -5.41
C PHE A 3 4.58 -7.39 -4.41
N THR A 4 5.32 -8.49 -4.48
CA THR A 4 5.23 -9.61 -3.55
C THR A 4 6.54 -9.70 -2.77
N SER A 5 6.49 -9.48 -1.45
CA SER A 5 7.55 -9.95 -0.54
C SER A 5 6.96 -11.11 0.26
N ALA A 6 7.51 -12.31 0.08
CA ALA A 6 7.16 -13.48 0.87
C ALA A 6 7.88 -13.40 2.22
N LEU A 7 7.12 -13.33 3.31
CA LEU A 7 7.54 -13.72 4.65
C LEU A 7 6.48 -14.71 5.17
N SER A 8 6.97 -15.74 5.85
CA SER A 8 6.24 -16.93 6.28
C SER A 8 4.96 -16.61 7.04
N SER A 9 4.00 -17.54 6.94
CA SER A 9 2.74 -17.54 7.67
C SER A 9 2.98 -17.60 9.19
N ALA A 10 3.24 -16.44 9.81
CA ALA A 10 3.10 -16.26 11.24
C ALA A 10 1.66 -15.86 11.54
N THR A 11 0.92 -16.77 12.16
CA THR A 11 -0.40 -16.50 12.76
C THR A 11 -0.21 -15.67 14.04
N ALA A 12 0.33 -14.45 13.91
CA ALA A 12 0.53 -13.52 15.03
C ALA A 12 0.60 -12.02 14.64
N SER A 13 0.39 -11.64 13.37
CA SER A 13 0.77 -10.28 12.91
C SER A 13 -0.33 -9.20 12.93
N GLY A 14 -1.58 -9.47 13.33
CA GLY A 14 -2.64 -8.44 13.32
C GLY A 14 -3.04 -7.91 11.92
N LYS A 15 -2.64 -8.61 10.85
CA LYS A 15 -2.88 -8.26 9.44
C LYS A 15 -4.17 -8.91 8.91
N LYS A 16 -4.91 -8.18 8.06
CA LYS A 16 -6.31 -8.52 7.68
C LYS A 16 -6.43 -9.75 6.79
N THR A 17 -5.44 -10.03 5.94
CA THR A 17 -5.42 -11.20 5.05
C THR A 17 -4.05 -11.89 5.08
N GLY A 18 -3.71 -12.58 6.16
CA GLY A 18 -2.45 -13.31 6.29
C GLY A 18 -1.23 -12.43 6.56
N SER A 19 -0.02 -12.93 6.30
CA SER A 19 1.25 -12.35 6.80
C SER A 19 1.90 -11.24 5.95
N VAL A 20 1.26 -10.75 4.88
CA VAL A 20 1.93 -9.99 3.77
C VAL A 20 1.77 -8.46 3.75
N GLY A 21 1.23 -7.83 4.80
CA GLY A 21 1.17 -6.36 4.92
C GLY A 21 2.48 -5.69 5.35
N ALA A 22 2.65 -4.39 5.08
CA ALA A 22 3.75 -3.55 5.56
C ALA A 22 3.31 -2.72 6.77
N TYR A 23 4.18 -2.63 7.79
CA TYR A 23 4.02 -1.74 8.94
C TYR A 23 4.81 -0.44 8.70
N PHE A 24 4.27 0.67 9.20
CA PHE A 24 4.88 1.99 9.16
C PHE A 24 4.73 2.61 10.55
N ASP A 25 5.83 3.08 11.15
CA ASP A 25 5.86 3.60 12.51
C ASP A 25 5.49 5.11 12.61
N GLY A 26 5.32 5.78 11.46
CA GLY A 26 5.10 7.23 11.38
C GLY A 26 6.37 8.07 11.28
N THR A 27 7.55 7.45 11.22
CA THR A 27 8.86 8.11 11.23
C THR A 27 9.83 7.46 10.25
N GLY A 28 10.11 8.12 9.13
CA GLY A 28 11.15 7.69 8.19
C GLY A 28 10.80 6.47 7.31
N ASP A 29 9.81 5.67 7.71
CA ASP A 29 9.38 4.48 6.97
C ASP A 29 8.49 4.81 5.76
N TYR A 30 8.92 4.36 4.58
CA TYR A 30 8.12 4.35 3.35
C TYR A 30 8.75 3.44 2.30
N LEU A 31 7.94 2.97 1.35
CA LEU A 31 8.44 2.26 0.17
C LEU A 31 8.53 3.23 -1.00
N THR A 32 9.57 3.07 -1.83
CA THR A 32 9.72 3.83 -3.08
C THR A 32 9.63 2.89 -4.27
N VAL A 33 8.79 3.26 -5.23
CA VAL A 33 8.72 2.64 -6.54
C VAL A 33 9.28 3.61 -7.56
N LEU A 34 10.33 3.17 -8.26
CA LEU A 34 10.98 3.93 -9.33
C LEU A 34 9.99 4.23 -10.47
N PRO A 35 10.27 5.24 -11.31
CA PRO A 35 9.35 5.63 -12.38
C PRO A 35 9.15 4.48 -13.37
N ARG A 36 7.90 4.28 -13.79
CA ARG A 36 7.52 3.18 -14.68
C ARG A 36 6.46 3.63 -15.67
N THR A 37 6.59 3.18 -16.91
CA THR A 37 5.67 3.53 -18.01
C THR A 37 4.27 2.92 -17.84
N ASP A 38 4.14 1.78 -17.16
CA ASP A 38 2.85 1.15 -16.85
C ASP A 38 2.04 1.92 -15.79
N LEU A 39 2.67 2.90 -15.12
CA LEU A 39 2.06 3.80 -14.14
C LEU A 39 1.98 5.25 -14.64
N VAL A 40 2.04 5.42 -15.97
CA VAL A 40 1.71 6.65 -16.70
C VAL A 40 0.31 6.47 -17.29
N PHE A 41 -0.72 6.99 -16.62
CA PHE A 41 -2.11 6.68 -16.97
C PHE A 41 -2.63 7.45 -18.20
N GLY A 42 -2.03 8.59 -18.53
CA GLY A 42 -2.51 9.49 -19.57
C GLY A 42 -3.95 9.94 -19.30
N ALA A 43 -4.80 9.80 -20.31
CA ALA A 43 -6.24 10.04 -20.22
C ALA A 43 -7.05 8.77 -19.88
N ASN A 44 -6.40 7.69 -19.44
CA ASN A 44 -7.09 6.44 -19.11
C ASN A 44 -7.64 6.46 -17.69
N SER A 45 -8.70 5.68 -17.48
CA SER A 45 -9.21 5.37 -16.15
C SER A 45 -8.22 4.49 -15.37
N PHE A 46 -8.23 4.60 -14.04
CA PHE A 46 -7.45 3.71 -13.17
C PHE A 46 -8.10 3.61 -11.78
N SER A 47 -7.75 2.57 -11.04
CA SER A 47 -8.15 2.40 -9.63
C SER A 47 -6.96 2.06 -8.75
N ILE A 48 -6.98 2.54 -7.51
CA ILE A 48 -6.04 2.20 -6.45
C ILE A 48 -6.83 1.64 -5.28
N SER A 49 -6.46 0.47 -4.75
CA SER A 49 -7.16 -0.16 -3.62
C SER A 49 -6.19 -0.83 -2.65
N CYS A 50 -6.52 -0.84 -1.36
CA CYS A 50 -5.78 -1.58 -0.33
C CYS A 50 -6.61 -1.77 0.94
N TRP A 51 -6.15 -2.68 1.81
CA TRP A 51 -6.48 -2.65 3.23
C TRP A 51 -5.54 -1.67 3.94
N VAL A 52 -6.09 -0.82 4.81
CA VAL A 52 -5.33 0.09 5.66
C VAL A 52 -5.78 -0.06 7.11
N TYR A 53 -4.81 0.00 8.02
CA TYR A 53 -5.03 0.12 9.46
C TYR A 53 -4.29 1.37 9.93
N LEU A 54 -5.00 2.29 10.61
CA LEU A 54 -4.39 3.52 11.12
C LEU A 54 -4.03 3.31 12.59
N GLY A 55 -2.75 3.36 12.94
CA GLY A 55 -2.31 3.33 14.35
C GLY A 55 -2.59 4.65 15.08
N ALA A 56 -2.68 5.76 14.34
CA ALA A 56 -3.05 7.07 14.85
C ALA A 56 -3.92 7.85 13.85
N VAL A 57 -4.65 8.85 14.34
CA VAL A 57 -5.48 9.77 13.55
C VAL A 57 -5.29 11.20 14.07
N GLY A 58 -5.82 12.21 13.39
CA GLY A 58 -5.67 13.63 13.75
C GLY A 58 -4.50 14.35 13.05
N ALA A 59 -3.78 13.65 12.18
CA ALA A 59 -2.71 14.18 11.34
C ALA A 59 -2.87 13.67 9.89
N ALA A 60 -2.38 14.45 8.94
CA ALA A 60 -2.37 14.03 7.54
C ALA A 60 -1.40 12.85 7.34
N GLN A 61 -1.88 11.79 6.70
CA GLN A 61 -1.13 10.55 6.49
C GLN A 61 -1.37 10.06 5.06
N THR A 62 -0.32 9.64 4.36
CA THR A 62 -0.42 9.25 2.95
C THR A 62 -0.31 7.75 2.77
N ILE A 63 -1.31 7.15 2.10
CA ILE A 63 -1.25 5.75 1.71
C ILE A 63 -0.32 5.59 0.52
N ILE A 64 -0.53 6.39 -0.53
CA ILE A 64 0.30 6.39 -1.72
C ILE A 64 0.32 7.78 -2.37
N SER A 65 1.47 8.19 -2.90
CA SER A 65 1.61 9.37 -3.74
C SER A 65 2.43 9.08 -4.98
N LYS A 66 2.12 9.74 -6.10
CA LYS A 66 2.99 9.84 -7.27
C LYS A 66 3.29 11.30 -7.54
N ALA A 67 4.52 11.74 -7.31
CA ALA A 67 4.89 13.14 -7.51
C ALA A 67 6.40 13.33 -7.75
N ASN A 68 6.76 14.52 -8.26
CA ASN A 68 8.15 15.00 -8.23
C ASN A 68 8.40 15.87 -7.00
N ASP A 69 7.48 16.79 -6.71
CA ASP A 69 7.63 17.74 -5.59
C ASP A 69 6.45 17.78 -4.62
N GLY A 70 5.32 17.13 -4.95
CA GLY A 70 4.14 17.01 -4.08
C GLY A 70 3.30 18.27 -3.91
N VAL A 71 3.72 19.41 -4.48
CA VAL A 71 3.04 20.70 -4.28
C VAL A 71 2.50 21.22 -5.60
N THR A 72 3.38 21.36 -6.60
CA THR A 72 3.00 21.88 -7.93
C THR A 72 3.17 20.82 -9.02
N SER A 73 3.93 19.77 -8.75
CA SER A 73 4.22 18.65 -9.64
C SER A 73 3.91 17.32 -8.97
N PHE A 74 2.66 16.90 -9.06
CA PHE A 74 2.21 15.56 -8.73
C PHE A 74 1.19 15.03 -9.75
N ASP A 75 1.03 13.72 -9.78
CA ASP A 75 0.08 13.02 -10.64
C ASP A 75 -1.18 12.66 -9.83
N PHE A 76 -0.98 12.01 -8.68
CA PHE A 76 -2.06 11.72 -7.73
C PHE A 76 -1.53 11.56 -6.29
N THR A 77 -2.40 11.79 -5.31
CA THR A 77 -2.18 11.37 -3.92
C THR A 77 -3.45 10.71 -3.37
N PHE A 78 -3.27 9.65 -2.60
CA PHE A 78 -4.34 8.97 -1.87
C PHE A 78 -3.98 8.96 -0.39
N GLN A 79 -4.73 9.69 0.42
CA GLN A 79 -4.33 10.10 1.76
C GLN A 79 -5.50 10.17 2.74
N ILE A 80 -5.18 10.21 4.04
CA ILE A 80 -6.07 10.58 5.13
C ILE A 80 -5.75 12.02 5.51
N THR A 81 -6.77 12.87 5.62
CA THR A 81 -6.65 14.26 6.05
C THR A 81 -6.42 14.36 7.56
N SER A 82 -5.98 15.52 8.05
CA SER A 82 -5.88 15.78 9.51
C SER A 82 -7.23 15.72 10.23
N SER A 83 -8.34 15.81 9.50
CA SER A 83 -9.70 15.62 10.01
C SER A 83 -10.21 14.18 9.81
N ASN A 84 -9.32 13.24 9.50
CA ASN A 84 -9.55 11.80 9.41
C ASN A 84 -10.39 11.32 8.21
N PHE A 85 -10.70 12.21 7.26
CA PHE A 85 -11.38 11.82 6.03
C PHE A 85 -10.39 11.26 5.01
N LEU A 86 -10.81 10.24 4.27
CA LEU A 86 -10.11 9.75 3.10
C LEU A 86 -10.17 10.82 2.00
N ARG A 87 -9.07 11.02 1.28
CA ARG A 87 -8.96 12.04 0.23
C ARG A 87 -8.19 11.49 -0.96
N GLY A 88 -8.75 11.71 -2.14
CA GLY A 88 -8.14 11.43 -3.43
C GLY A 88 -7.86 12.74 -4.15
N ASP A 89 -6.60 12.96 -4.49
CA ASP A 89 -6.17 14.12 -5.26
C ASP A 89 -5.60 13.66 -6.60
N VAL A 90 -5.97 14.35 -7.66
CA VAL A 90 -5.54 14.05 -9.02
C VAL A 90 -5.22 15.36 -9.72
N ARG A 91 -4.07 15.41 -10.39
CA ARG A 91 -3.66 16.56 -11.19
C ARG A 91 -3.56 16.17 -12.66
N LEU A 92 -4.30 16.88 -13.51
CA LEU A 92 -4.36 16.67 -14.95
C LEU A 92 -3.60 17.82 -15.64
N GLY A 93 -2.40 17.53 -16.13
CA GLY A 93 -1.51 18.57 -16.67
C GLY A 93 -1.03 19.58 -15.62
N SER A 94 -0.74 20.81 -16.05
CA SER A 94 -0.12 21.84 -15.20
C SER A 94 -1.11 22.70 -14.41
N THR A 95 -2.40 22.71 -14.77
CA THR A 95 -3.39 23.63 -14.21
C THR A 95 -4.57 22.94 -13.51
N ASN A 96 -4.99 21.76 -13.98
CA ASN A 96 -6.21 21.15 -13.48
C ASN A 96 -5.89 20.29 -12.26
N PHE A 97 -6.54 20.60 -11.15
CA PHE A 97 -6.37 19.92 -9.87
C PHE A 97 -7.74 19.55 -9.31
N TYR A 98 -7.91 18.28 -8.99
CA TYR A 98 -9.15 17.72 -8.45
C TYR A 98 -8.84 17.12 -7.09
N SER A 99 -9.66 17.48 -6.11
CA SER A 99 -9.57 17.00 -4.73
C SER A 99 -10.94 16.55 -4.29
N VAL A 100 -11.09 15.26 -4.03
CA VAL A 100 -12.32 14.68 -3.50
C VAL A 100 -12.07 14.11 -2.11
N ALA A 101 -13.05 14.21 -1.21
CA ALA A 101 -12.96 13.70 0.15
C ALA A 101 -14.15 12.79 0.46
N SER A 102 -13.95 11.85 1.39
CA SER A 102 -15.04 11.04 1.93
C SER A 102 -15.92 11.86 2.88
N ASN A 103 -17.18 11.50 3.03
CA ASN A 103 -18.05 11.92 4.14
C ASN A 103 -17.91 11.05 5.40
N LEU A 104 -17.08 10.00 5.34
CA LEU A 104 -16.81 9.09 6.44
C LEU A 104 -15.43 9.38 7.04
N ALA A 105 -15.40 9.79 8.31
CA ALA A 105 -14.16 9.89 9.07
C ALA A 105 -13.69 8.49 9.49
N LEU A 106 -12.41 8.21 9.31
CA LEU A 106 -11.78 6.95 9.71
C LEU A 106 -11.32 7.03 11.17
N SER A 107 -11.43 5.91 11.87
CA SER A 107 -10.94 5.77 13.25
C SER A 107 -9.58 5.09 13.27
N ALA A 108 -8.78 5.41 14.29
CA ALA A 108 -7.60 4.62 14.61
C ALA A 108 -8.00 3.18 15.00
N ASN A 109 -7.02 2.30 14.97
CA ASN A 109 -7.09 0.92 15.40
C ASN A 109 -8.16 0.07 14.68
N THR A 110 -8.54 0.47 13.46
CA THR A 110 -9.58 -0.17 12.66
C THR A 110 -9.06 -0.46 11.25
N TRP A 111 -9.32 -1.68 10.77
CA TRP A 111 -9.05 -2.06 9.38
C TRP A 111 -10.16 -1.55 8.45
N TYR A 112 -9.76 -0.85 7.39
CA TYR A 112 -10.64 -0.42 6.31
C TYR A 112 -10.11 -0.94 4.98
N PHE A 113 -11.01 -1.43 4.13
CA PHE A 113 -10.70 -1.56 2.71
C PHE A 113 -11.02 -0.24 2.02
N ILE A 114 -10.02 0.40 1.43
CA ILE A 114 -10.16 1.69 0.77
C ILE A 114 -9.89 1.57 -0.72
N GLU A 115 -10.64 2.31 -1.53
CA GLU A 115 -10.42 2.40 -2.98
C GLU A 115 -10.63 3.83 -3.47
N MET A 116 -9.78 4.24 -4.41
CA MET A 116 -9.95 5.42 -5.25
C MET A 116 -10.08 4.97 -6.69
N SER A 117 -11.15 5.38 -7.37
CA SER A 117 -11.40 5.09 -8.78
C SER A 117 -11.48 6.38 -9.57
N VAL A 118 -10.58 6.56 -10.53
CA VAL A 118 -10.55 7.73 -11.41
C VAL A 118 -11.16 7.34 -12.76
N ASN A 119 -12.46 7.59 -12.90
CA ASN A 119 -13.29 7.19 -14.02
C ASN A 119 -13.40 8.30 -15.07
N ARG A 120 -12.71 8.11 -16.19
CA ARG A 120 -12.70 9.04 -17.32
C ARG A 120 -13.97 9.00 -18.17
N THR A 121 -14.76 7.92 -18.06
CA THR A 121 -16.03 7.79 -18.78
C THR A 121 -17.13 8.60 -18.11
N SER A 122 -17.26 8.51 -16.78
CA SER A 122 -18.21 9.31 -15.99
C SER A 122 -17.67 10.68 -15.57
N ASN A 123 -16.39 10.95 -15.79
CA ASN A 123 -15.68 12.13 -15.30
C ASN A 123 -15.71 12.26 -13.76
N THR A 124 -15.50 11.16 -13.05
CA THR A 124 -15.54 11.12 -11.58
C THR A 124 -14.26 10.52 -10.97
N VAL A 125 -13.92 10.98 -9.77
CA VAL A 125 -13.00 10.38 -8.82
C VAL A 125 -13.85 9.89 -7.66
N ASP A 126 -13.99 8.58 -7.55
CA ASP A 126 -14.88 7.94 -6.59
C ASP A 126 -14.05 7.34 -5.45
N LEU A 127 -14.48 7.58 -4.21
CA LEU A 127 -13.84 7.06 -3.00
C LEU A 127 -14.73 6.04 -2.32
N PHE A 128 -14.17 4.86 -2.02
CA PHE A 128 -14.88 3.80 -1.32
C PHE A 128 -14.19 3.47 0.00
N VAL A 129 -14.99 3.25 1.04
CA VAL A 129 -14.54 2.74 2.34
C VAL A 129 -15.41 1.55 2.72
N GLY A 130 -14.78 0.41 2.98
CA GLY A 130 -15.49 -0.85 3.26
C GLY A 130 -16.36 -1.33 2.10
N GLY A 131 -16.08 -0.88 0.87
CA GLY A 131 -16.87 -1.20 -0.32
C GLY A 131 -18.11 -0.33 -0.53
N VAL A 132 -18.33 0.69 0.31
CA VAL A 132 -19.41 1.67 0.14
C VAL A 132 -18.82 2.96 -0.41
N GLU A 133 -19.45 3.56 -1.42
CA GLU A 133 -19.05 4.87 -1.93
C GLU A 133 -19.29 5.95 -0.86
N THR A 134 -18.26 6.76 -0.61
CA THR A 134 -18.27 7.82 0.41
C THR A 134 -17.92 9.19 -0.17
N THR A 135 -17.75 9.30 -1.49
CA THR A 135 -17.38 10.53 -2.19
C THR A 135 -18.34 11.66 -1.84
N TYR A 136 -17.81 12.78 -1.34
CA TYR A 136 -18.60 13.93 -0.92
C TYR A 136 -18.01 15.24 -1.44
N SER A 137 -18.11 15.42 -2.76
CA SER A 137 -17.69 16.65 -3.44
C SER A 137 -18.34 16.76 -4.81
N THR A 138 -18.66 17.99 -5.22
CA THR A 138 -18.97 18.29 -6.62
C THR A 138 -17.73 18.09 -7.46
N GLN A 139 -17.85 17.40 -8.59
CA GLN A 139 -16.73 17.10 -9.47
C GLN A 139 -16.89 17.80 -10.81
N ASP A 140 -15.84 18.51 -11.23
CA ASP A 140 -15.74 19.03 -12.58
C ASP A 140 -15.33 17.94 -13.56
N SER A 141 -15.58 18.15 -14.86
CA SER A 141 -15.17 17.18 -15.89
C SER A 141 -13.68 16.92 -15.84
N LEU A 142 -13.27 15.66 -15.71
CA LEU A 142 -11.86 15.23 -15.69
C LEU A 142 -11.23 15.35 -17.08
N SER A 143 -10.80 16.56 -17.45
CA SER A 143 -10.16 16.85 -18.73
C SER A 143 -8.64 17.00 -18.59
N GLY A 144 -7.89 16.31 -19.46
CA GLY A 144 -6.43 16.32 -19.48
C GLY A 144 -5.81 14.94 -19.25
N SER A 145 -4.49 14.92 -19.01
CA SER A 145 -3.72 13.68 -18.82
C SER A 145 -2.93 13.68 -17.50
N ILE A 146 -2.81 12.50 -16.90
CA ILE A 146 -1.89 12.22 -15.80
C ILE A 146 -0.70 11.49 -16.40
N GLY A 147 0.47 12.12 -16.49
CA GLY A 147 1.49 11.55 -17.35
C GLY A 147 2.93 11.93 -17.06
N ASN A 148 3.29 12.20 -15.81
CA ASN A 148 4.69 12.47 -15.52
C ASN A 148 5.49 11.17 -15.36
N ASN A 149 6.26 10.85 -16.39
CA ASN A 149 7.10 9.66 -16.44
C ASN A 149 8.37 9.75 -15.56
N ALA A 150 8.66 10.91 -14.96
CA ALA A 150 9.78 11.08 -14.02
C ALA A 150 9.36 10.92 -12.54
N SER A 151 8.06 11.04 -12.24
CA SER A 151 7.57 11.03 -10.85
C SER A 151 7.74 9.66 -10.19
N LEU A 152 8.37 9.68 -9.01
CA LEU A 152 8.45 8.53 -8.11
C LEU A 152 7.08 8.25 -7.50
N ILE A 153 6.89 7.00 -7.08
CA ILE A 153 5.77 6.63 -6.22
C ILE A 153 6.30 6.34 -4.83
N LYS A 154 5.66 6.92 -3.82
CA LYS A 154 5.89 6.59 -2.41
C LYS A 154 4.65 5.94 -1.81
N ILE A 155 4.85 4.86 -1.07
CA ILE A 155 3.80 4.17 -0.30
C ILE A 155 4.10 4.39 1.18
N GLY A 156 3.11 4.83 1.95
CA GLY A 156 3.26 5.24 3.34
C GLY A 156 3.78 6.67 3.53
N ALA A 157 3.97 7.44 2.45
CA ALA A 157 4.44 8.83 2.52
C ALA A 157 3.99 9.69 1.35
N HIS A 158 3.89 10.98 1.61
CA HIS A 158 3.81 12.03 0.60
C HIS A 158 5.21 12.38 0.12
N THR A 159 5.40 12.44 -1.19
CA THR A 159 6.63 12.99 -1.79
C THR A 159 6.63 14.50 -1.67
N VAL A 160 7.66 15.09 -1.07
CA VAL A 160 7.83 16.56 -1.03
C VAL A 160 9.27 16.91 -1.39
N SER A 161 9.48 17.35 -2.65
CA SER A 161 10.81 17.57 -3.23
C SER A 161 11.75 16.36 -2.95
N SER A 162 12.89 16.58 -2.30
CA SER A 162 13.85 15.53 -1.90
C SER A 162 13.51 14.79 -0.61
N SER A 163 12.34 15.04 0.00
CA SER A 163 11.95 14.50 1.32
C SER A 163 10.61 13.76 1.28
N ALA A 164 10.29 13.12 2.40
CA ALA A 164 8.99 12.51 2.69
C ALA A 164 8.24 13.36 3.74
N ALA A 165 6.93 13.49 3.58
CA ALA A 165 6.03 14.11 4.55
C ALA A 165 4.76 13.26 4.73
N ASN A 166 3.91 13.61 5.70
CA ASN A 166 2.64 12.93 5.95
C ASN A 166 2.81 11.40 6.04
N LEU A 167 3.79 10.98 6.84
CA LEU A 167 4.15 9.58 7.03
C LEU A 167 2.96 8.82 7.64
N LEU A 168 2.71 7.62 7.15
CA LEU A 168 1.68 6.75 7.69
C LEU A 168 2.15 6.15 9.02
N THR A 169 1.25 6.10 10.00
CA THR A 169 1.40 5.26 11.18
C THR A 169 0.37 4.14 11.10
N GLY A 170 0.80 2.89 10.95
CA GLY A 170 -0.07 1.72 10.90
C GLY A 170 0.32 0.72 9.82
N TYR A 171 -0.66 0.10 9.17
CA TYR A 171 -0.42 -0.99 8.21
C TYR A 171 -1.08 -0.74 6.86
N ILE A 172 -0.42 -1.18 5.79
CA ILE A 172 -1.00 -1.35 4.46
C ILE A 172 -0.91 -2.82 4.07
N ASP A 173 -2.01 -3.40 3.62
CA ASP A 173 -2.06 -4.77 3.09
C ASP A 173 -2.77 -4.78 1.72
N GLN A 174 -2.33 -5.66 0.83
CA GLN A 174 -2.85 -5.82 -0.53
C GLN A 174 -2.99 -4.52 -1.34
N LEU A 175 -1.94 -3.69 -1.40
CA LEU A 175 -1.97 -2.53 -2.28
C LEU A 175 -2.00 -2.93 -3.76
N ARG A 176 -2.98 -2.41 -4.50
CA ARG A 176 -3.16 -2.65 -5.92
C ARG A 176 -3.40 -1.36 -6.68
N ILE A 177 -2.71 -1.22 -7.81
CA ILE A 177 -2.96 -0.19 -8.81
C ILE A 177 -3.40 -0.89 -10.11
N SER A 178 -4.54 -0.50 -10.66
CA SER A 178 -5.10 -1.02 -11.91
C SER A 178 -5.16 0.07 -12.96
N SER A 179 -4.38 -0.04 -14.02
CA SER A 179 -4.37 0.88 -15.15
C SER A 179 -5.38 0.45 -16.22
N GLY A 180 -6.12 1.40 -16.79
CA GLY A 180 -7.07 1.18 -17.89
C GLY A 180 -8.40 0.53 -17.46
N VAL A 181 -8.60 0.26 -16.18
CA VAL A 181 -9.80 -0.43 -15.66
C VAL A 181 -10.29 0.27 -14.39
N ILE A 182 -11.60 0.53 -14.34
CA ILE A 182 -12.31 0.85 -13.11
C ILE A 182 -12.73 -0.45 -12.44
N ARG A 183 -12.24 -0.68 -11.23
CA ARG A 183 -12.56 -1.89 -10.46
C ARG A 183 -13.97 -1.85 -9.93
N ASN A 184 -14.38 -0.72 -9.35
CA ASN A 184 -15.72 -0.52 -8.85
C ASN A 184 -16.20 0.90 -9.17
N ALA A 185 -17.47 1.02 -9.56
CA ALA A 185 -18.16 2.28 -9.84
C ALA A 185 -19.45 2.42 -9.00
N THR A 186 -19.74 1.44 -8.15
CA THR A 186 -20.89 1.37 -7.22
C THR A 186 -20.45 0.60 -5.98
N ASN A 187 -21.32 0.52 -4.97
CA ASN A 187 -21.06 -0.31 -3.79
C ASN A 187 -20.73 -1.76 -4.17
N TYR A 188 -19.82 -2.38 -3.42
CA TYR A 188 -19.31 -3.73 -3.63
C TYR A 188 -18.89 -4.38 -2.31
N THR A 189 -18.61 -5.69 -2.34
CA THR A 189 -18.03 -6.40 -1.20
C THR A 189 -16.50 -6.41 -1.31
N PRO A 190 -15.76 -5.88 -0.33
CA PRO A 190 -14.30 -5.92 -0.33
C PRO A 190 -13.75 -7.34 -0.48
N PRO A 191 -12.59 -7.51 -1.14
CA PRO A 191 -11.94 -8.81 -1.23
C PRO A 191 -11.52 -9.30 0.17
N THR A 192 -11.92 -10.52 0.50
CA THR A 192 -11.51 -11.22 1.73
C THR A 192 -10.34 -12.17 1.50
N THR A 193 -9.91 -12.34 0.26
CA THR A 193 -8.79 -13.19 -0.17
C THR A 193 -7.70 -12.35 -0.83
N LEU A 194 -6.49 -12.90 -0.92
CA LEU A 194 -5.40 -12.26 -1.66
C LEU A 194 -5.74 -12.12 -3.14
N TYR A 195 -5.35 -11.00 -3.75
CA TYR A 195 -5.41 -10.85 -5.20
C TYR A 195 -4.64 -12.00 -5.88
N ASN A 196 -5.32 -12.66 -6.81
CA ASN A 196 -4.90 -13.87 -7.55
C ASN A 196 -5.24 -15.22 -6.88
N GLY A 197 -6.12 -15.24 -5.88
CA GLY A 197 -6.71 -16.49 -5.39
C GLY A 197 -5.74 -17.39 -4.60
N VAL A 198 -4.55 -16.89 -4.27
CA VAL A 198 -3.69 -17.51 -3.25
C VAL A 198 -4.26 -17.21 -1.87
N SER A 199 -5.43 -17.76 -1.56
CA SER A 199 -5.91 -17.86 -0.18
C SER A 199 -5.37 -19.11 0.53
N SER A 200 -4.59 -19.94 -0.15
CA SER A 200 -3.94 -21.13 0.39
C SER A 200 -2.91 -21.64 -0.61
N ASP A 201 -1.73 -22.02 -0.12
CA ASP A 201 -0.76 -22.90 -0.78
C ASP A 201 -0.28 -22.47 -2.18
N ALA A 202 0.40 -21.32 -2.25
CA ALA A 202 1.53 -21.29 -3.18
C ALA A 202 2.53 -22.35 -2.68
N THR A 203 2.83 -23.37 -3.48
CA THR A 203 3.89 -24.32 -3.16
C THR A 203 5.19 -23.53 -3.02
N VAL A 204 5.57 -23.21 -1.79
CA VAL A 204 6.90 -22.73 -1.45
C VAL A 204 7.86 -23.83 -1.91
N PRO A 205 9.01 -23.53 -2.55
CA PRO A 205 10.02 -24.55 -2.75
C PRO A 205 10.27 -25.22 -1.40
N THR A 206 10.01 -26.54 -1.32
CA THR A 206 10.25 -27.30 -0.10
C THR A 206 11.71 -27.12 0.26
N ILE A 207 12.00 -26.44 1.36
CA ILE A 207 13.31 -26.51 1.99
C ILE A 207 13.35 -27.89 2.64
N THR A 208 13.86 -28.87 1.90
CA THR A 208 14.14 -30.20 2.46
C THR A 208 15.41 -30.10 3.30
N PHE A 209 15.27 -30.06 4.62
CA PHE A 209 16.40 -30.27 5.51
C PHE A 209 16.87 -31.72 5.33
N THR A 210 18.04 -31.90 4.71
CA THR A 210 18.71 -33.20 4.68
C THR A 210 19.54 -33.33 5.96
N GLY A 211 18.88 -33.73 7.05
CA GLY A 211 19.50 -33.97 8.34
C GLY A 211 18.58 -34.81 9.23
N THR A 212 19.10 -35.88 9.82
CA THR A 212 18.35 -37.02 10.40
C THR A 212 17.60 -36.78 11.71
N ALA A 213 17.18 -35.56 12.02
CA ALA A 213 16.24 -35.34 13.12
C ALA A 213 15.41 -34.08 12.85
N THR A 214 14.11 -34.24 12.69
CA THR A 214 13.14 -33.14 12.75
C THR A 214 13.14 -32.58 14.17
N PRO A 215 13.59 -31.35 14.44
CA PRO A 215 13.40 -30.75 15.76
C PRO A 215 11.91 -30.43 15.92
N ALA A 216 11.36 -30.69 17.09
CA ALA A 216 10.03 -30.21 17.43
C ALA A 216 10.11 -28.68 17.60
N LEU A 217 9.44 -27.95 16.72
CA LEU A 217 9.29 -26.49 16.84
C LEU A 217 8.32 -26.21 18.00
N ALA A 218 8.77 -25.51 19.03
CA ALA A 218 7.87 -24.95 20.03
C ALA A 218 7.08 -23.77 19.40
N ALA A 219 5.89 -23.49 19.92
CA ALA A 219 4.89 -22.61 19.29
C ALA A 219 5.23 -21.11 19.29
N ASP A 220 6.39 -20.69 19.81
CA ASP A 220 6.71 -19.29 20.12
C ASP A 220 8.08 -18.83 19.58
N GLU A 221 8.67 -19.55 18.64
CA GLU A 221 9.96 -19.17 18.04
C GLU A 221 9.73 -18.35 16.76
N ASP A 222 9.89 -17.03 16.85
CA ASP A 222 10.13 -16.18 15.68
C ASP A 222 11.57 -16.37 15.19
N ILE A 223 11.78 -16.52 13.88
CA ILE A 223 13.13 -16.54 13.30
C ILE A 223 13.69 -15.11 13.33
N GLU A 224 14.46 -14.78 14.36
CA GLU A 224 15.12 -13.48 14.45
C GLU A 224 16.44 -13.49 13.63
N TYR A 225 16.45 -12.79 12.50
CA TYR A 225 17.67 -12.52 11.74
C TYR A 225 18.50 -11.46 12.46
N THR A 226 19.27 -11.85 13.48
CA THR A 226 20.30 -10.95 14.02
C THR A 226 21.52 -10.99 13.11
N SER A 227 21.86 -9.84 12.52
CA SER A 227 23.02 -9.67 11.65
C SER A 227 24.30 -9.68 12.48
N VAL A 228 24.81 -10.87 12.82
CA VAL A 228 26.17 -11.01 13.34
C VAL A 228 26.99 -11.79 12.31
N ASP A 229 28.08 -11.17 11.84
CA ASP A 229 28.97 -11.81 10.87
C ASP A 229 29.75 -12.95 11.53
N ASN A 230 29.54 -14.17 11.04
CA ASN A 230 30.26 -15.36 11.48
C ASN A 230 31.67 -15.39 10.85
N THR A 231 32.66 -14.81 11.53
CA THR A 231 34.02 -14.65 10.99
C THR A 231 34.91 -15.90 11.08
N THR A 232 34.38 -17.06 11.50
CA THR A 232 35.20 -18.25 11.79
C THR A 232 34.95 -19.48 10.90
N LYS A 233 34.09 -19.41 9.88
CA LYS A 233 33.95 -20.47 8.85
C LYS A 233 34.12 -19.93 7.43
N ALA A 234 35.08 -20.50 6.70
CA ALA A 234 35.45 -20.05 5.34
C ALA A 234 34.42 -20.43 4.25
N ASP A 235 33.37 -21.19 4.57
CA ASP A 235 32.34 -21.62 3.62
C ASP A 235 31.06 -20.76 3.67
N GLY A 236 31.02 -19.73 4.52
CA GLY A 236 29.89 -18.82 4.62
C GLY A 236 28.63 -19.42 5.25
N SER A 237 28.72 -20.62 5.83
CA SER A 237 27.57 -21.25 6.52
C SER A 237 27.29 -20.56 7.86
N ARG A 238 26.01 -20.19 8.06
CA ARG A 238 25.49 -19.56 9.28
C ARG A 238 24.83 -20.65 10.14
N SER A 239 25.19 -20.75 11.41
CA SER A 239 24.47 -21.56 12.40
C SER A 239 23.73 -20.63 13.36
N LEU A 240 22.47 -20.96 13.66
CA LEU A 240 21.74 -20.34 14.76
C LEU A 240 22.30 -20.94 16.06
N THR A 241 22.82 -20.10 16.94
CA THR A 241 23.09 -20.49 18.32
C THR A 241 22.03 -19.88 19.20
N ASP A 242 21.26 -20.76 19.84
CA ASP A 242 20.37 -20.42 20.93
C ASP A 242 21.22 -20.30 22.21
N THR A 243 21.06 -19.20 22.93
CA THR A 243 21.57 -19.06 24.30
C THR A 243 20.40 -18.55 25.12
N ASP A 244 19.75 -19.50 25.80
CA ASP A 244 18.73 -19.41 26.85
C ASP A 244 18.16 -18.01 27.18
#